data_AF-A0A0M2REN7-F1
#
_entry.id   AF-A0A0M2REN7-F1
#
_cell.length_a   1.000
_cell.length_b   1.000
_cell.length_c   1.000
_cell.angle_alpha   90.00
_cell.angle_beta   90.00
_cell.angle_gamma   90.00
#
_symmetry.space_group_name_H-M   'P 1'
#
loop_
_entity.id
_entity.type
_entity.pdbx_description
1 polymer ?
#
loop_
_entity_poly.entity_id
_entity_poly.type
_entity_poly.pdbx_seq_one_letter_code
_entity_poly.pdbx_strand_id
1 'polypeptide(L)'
;MDHAPHPSYSKLAKLSRPSEEVFRSQLEYVRNYADQRSERAAEILAQVGYPTEFFTSVVPLNAVTHSHTLQLISLVQQLASHVVLRTKHSLACRRPDIYSAQIQPIIPTPGHGTLPSGHSTEAFTVATVFGALLDDTIMSFQQSPSIKELLLSVAERIAVNRTVAGVHFPADSTAGAALGTTLGHYLLQLASGESGDIDAVEFIGNNATGDFDKSVIALGDGDSDPVVKWGTSEVHGEPDNLFRWLWLKAKSEWEEAPAAGGNNG
;
A
#
# COMPACT_ATOMS: atom_id res chain seq x y z
N MET A 1 14.16 26.20 -27.71
CA MET A 1 13.72 26.26 -26.31
C MET A 1 13.73 24.83 -25.80
N ASP A 2 14.91 24.30 -25.53
CA ASP A 2 15.15 22.88 -25.27
C ASP A 2 15.81 22.76 -23.90
N HIS A 3 15.00 22.99 -22.86
CA HIS A 3 15.41 22.77 -21.49
C HIS A 3 14.61 21.57 -21.02
N ALA A 4 15.29 20.62 -20.37
CA ALA A 4 14.59 19.53 -19.71
C ALA A 4 13.52 20.14 -18.79
N PRO A 5 12.32 19.53 -18.70
CA PRO A 5 11.34 20.00 -17.73
C PRO A 5 12.02 20.08 -16.36
N HIS A 6 11.86 21.21 -15.69
CA HIS A 6 12.28 21.45 -14.31
C HIS A 6 11.05 21.32 -13.41
N PRO A 7 10.52 20.10 -13.18
CA PRO A 7 9.41 19.95 -12.25
C PRO A 7 9.90 20.34 -10.85
N SER A 8 9.05 21.06 -10.11
CA SER A 8 9.23 21.24 -8.67
C SER A 8 9.00 19.89 -8.01
N TYR A 9 9.95 19.43 -7.19
CA TYR A 9 9.84 18.16 -6.47
C TYR A 9 9.53 18.43 -4.99
N SER A 10 8.35 18.02 -4.55
CA SER A 10 7.99 17.97 -3.13
C SER A 10 8.35 16.59 -2.55
N LYS A 11 8.93 16.57 -1.35
CA LYS A 11 9.36 15.33 -0.70
C LYS A 11 8.18 14.64 -0.04
N LEU A 12 7.71 13.55 -0.62
CA LEU A 12 6.58 12.76 -0.07
C LEU A 12 6.99 11.86 1.10
N ALA A 13 8.11 11.13 0.94
CA ALA A 13 8.53 10.16 1.94
C ALA A 13 10.06 10.08 2.07
N LYS A 14 10.54 9.82 3.30
CA LYS A 14 11.94 9.52 3.61
C LYS A 14 12.01 8.13 4.23
N LEU A 15 12.82 7.25 3.66
CA LEU A 15 13.04 5.90 4.20
C LEU A 15 14.52 5.73 4.52
N SER A 16 14.80 5.32 5.76
CA SER A 16 16.14 4.97 6.21
C SER A 16 16.29 3.47 6.37
N ARG A 17 17.50 2.96 6.08
CA ARG A 17 17.83 1.55 6.20
C ARG A 17 17.95 1.15 7.69
N PRO A 18 17.27 0.09 8.15
CA PRO A 18 17.56 -0.55 9.42
C PRO A 18 19.00 -1.04 9.48
N SER A 19 19.62 -0.92 10.65
CA SER A 19 20.94 -1.50 10.90
C SER A 19 20.91 -3.03 10.73
N GLU A 20 22.09 -3.62 10.52
CA GLU A 20 22.19 -5.08 10.49
C GLU A 20 21.73 -5.72 11.81
N GLU A 21 21.96 -5.05 12.95
CA GLU A 21 21.49 -5.52 14.25
C GLU A 21 19.96 -5.61 14.29
N VAL A 22 19.25 -4.59 13.80
CA VAL A 22 17.78 -4.57 13.73
C VAL A 22 17.25 -5.65 12.78
N PHE A 23 17.89 -5.87 11.63
CA PHE A 23 17.48 -6.97 10.75
C PHE A 23 17.74 -8.35 11.39
N ARG A 24 18.87 -8.53 12.07
CA ARG A 24 19.20 -9.81 12.71
C ARG A 24 18.29 -10.12 13.89
N SER A 25 17.89 -9.12 14.68
CA SER A 25 16.91 -9.34 15.76
C SER A 25 15.55 -9.76 15.20
N GLN A 26 15.15 -9.25 14.03
CA GLN A 26 13.87 -9.61 13.40
C GLN A 26 13.83 -11.01 12.78
N LEU A 27 14.96 -11.73 12.66
CA LEU A 27 14.96 -13.11 12.21
C LEU A 27 14.12 -14.02 13.13
N GLU A 28 14.00 -13.66 14.42
CA GLU A 28 13.15 -14.38 15.36
C GLU A 28 11.68 -14.35 14.93
N TYR A 29 11.14 -13.18 14.58
CA TYR A 29 9.77 -13.08 14.06
C TYR A 29 9.58 -13.95 12.81
N VAL A 30 10.49 -13.86 11.83
CA VAL A 30 10.39 -14.62 10.57
C VAL A 30 10.40 -16.13 10.83
N ARG A 31 11.20 -16.60 11.81
CA ARG A 31 11.21 -18.01 12.22
C ARG A 31 9.93 -18.41 12.95
N ASN A 32 9.42 -17.57 13.85
CA ASN A 32 8.18 -17.85 14.58
C ASN A 32 6.97 -17.92 13.63
N TYR A 33 6.95 -17.10 12.58
CA TYR A 33 5.92 -17.19 11.54
C TYR A 33 6.01 -18.47 10.67
N ALA A 34 7.11 -19.24 10.72
CA ALA A 34 7.25 -20.45 9.93
C ALA A 34 6.20 -21.51 10.29
N ASP A 35 5.70 -21.53 11.53
CA ASP A 35 4.65 -22.42 11.99
C ASP A 35 3.33 -22.23 11.23
N GLN A 36 3.09 -21.04 10.66
CA GLN A 36 1.88 -20.71 9.91
C GLN A 36 1.97 -21.05 8.42
N ARG A 37 3.12 -21.55 7.93
CA ARG A 37 3.36 -21.79 6.51
C ARG A 37 2.42 -22.85 5.93
N SER A 38 2.13 -23.91 6.66
CA SER A 38 1.25 -24.99 6.20
C SER A 38 -0.16 -24.45 5.87
N GLU A 39 -0.71 -23.61 6.75
CA GLU A 39 -2.05 -23.04 6.61
C GLU A 39 -2.09 -21.89 5.59
N ARG A 40 -1.02 -21.08 5.50
CA ARG A 40 -0.98 -19.89 4.64
C ARG A 40 -0.36 -20.12 3.26
N ALA A 41 0.25 -21.27 2.98
CA ALA A 41 0.99 -21.50 1.72
C ALA A 41 0.15 -21.25 0.46
N ALA A 42 -1.09 -21.74 0.41
CA ALA A 42 -1.97 -21.56 -0.74
C ALA A 42 -2.30 -20.08 -0.97
N GLU A 43 -2.60 -19.35 0.11
CA GLU A 43 -2.86 -17.92 0.07
C GLU A 43 -1.60 -17.15 -0.36
N ILE A 44 -0.43 -17.50 0.18
CA ILE A 44 0.86 -16.89 -0.15
C ILE A 44 1.18 -17.03 -1.63
N LEU A 45 0.90 -18.22 -2.21
CA LEU A 45 1.14 -18.53 -3.61
C LEU A 45 0.19 -17.75 -4.52
N ALA A 46 -1.10 -17.65 -4.16
CA ALA A 46 -2.07 -16.84 -4.90
C ALA A 46 -1.70 -15.34 -4.91
N GLN A 47 -1.00 -14.87 -3.88
CA GLN A 47 -0.51 -13.49 -3.76
C GLN A 47 0.84 -13.23 -4.45
N VAL A 48 1.43 -14.15 -5.21
CA VAL A 48 2.75 -13.90 -5.86
C VAL A 48 2.69 -12.77 -6.87
N GLY A 49 1.58 -12.64 -7.60
CA GLY A 49 1.29 -11.48 -8.46
C GLY A 49 0.70 -10.30 -7.68
N TYR A 50 0.00 -9.42 -8.39
CA TYR A 50 -0.80 -8.39 -7.75
C TYR A 50 -2.01 -9.03 -7.04
N PRO A 51 -2.17 -8.85 -5.71
CA PRO A 51 -3.19 -9.55 -4.93
C PRO A 51 -4.57 -8.88 -5.02
N THR A 52 -4.98 -8.44 -6.21
CA THR A 52 -6.20 -7.65 -6.41
C THR A 52 -7.45 -8.43 -6.03
N GLU A 53 -7.48 -9.73 -6.29
CA GLU A 53 -8.61 -10.60 -6.01
C GLU A 53 -8.92 -10.69 -4.51
N PHE A 54 -7.94 -10.42 -3.63
CA PHE A 54 -8.16 -10.46 -2.19
C PHE A 54 -9.05 -9.31 -1.70
N PHE A 55 -9.06 -8.18 -2.39
CA PHE A 55 -9.98 -7.10 -2.04
C PHE A 55 -11.44 -7.44 -2.39
N THR A 56 -11.68 -8.44 -3.25
CA THR A 56 -13.04 -8.87 -3.60
C THR A 56 -13.74 -9.60 -2.46
N SER A 57 -13.01 -10.04 -1.44
CA SER A 57 -13.61 -10.64 -0.24
C SER A 57 -14.32 -9.60 0.64
N VAL A 58 -14.01 -8.31 0.46
CA VAL A 58 -14.61 -7.20 1.20
C VAL A 58 -15.63 -6.47 0.34
N VAL A 59 -15.29 -6.19 -0.92
CA VAL A 59 -16.11 -5.39 -1.84
C VAL A 59 -16.35 -6.20 -3.12
N PRO A 60 -17.59 -6.43 -3.56
CA PRO A 60 -17.88 -7.31 -4.69
C PRO A 60 -17.45 -6.68 -6.04
N LEU A 61 -16.17 -6.84 -6.40
CA LEU A 61 -15.67 -6.42 -7.71
C LEU A 61 -16.13 -7.38 -8.81
N ASN A 62 -16.58 -6.83 -9.93
CA ASN A 62 -17.07 -7.57 -11.09
C ASN A 62 -16.56 -6.85 -12.34
N ALA A 63 -15.89 -7.56 -13.24
CA ALA A 63 -15.28 -6.95 -14.42
C ALA A 63 -16.29 -6.30 -15.39
N VAL A 64 -17.56 -6.72 -15.35
CA VAL A 64 -18.62 -6.17 -16.20
C VAL A 64 -19.11 -4.82 -15.68
N THR A 65 -19.25 -4.66 -14.36
CA THR A 65 -19.82 -3.45 -13.75
C THR A 65 -18.77 -2.50 -13.17
N HIS A 66 -17.59 -3.01 -12.82
CA HIS A 66 -16.53 -2.29 -12.10
C HIS A 66 -15.24 -2.21 -12.93
N SER A 67 -15.38 -2.01 -14.23
CA SER A 67 -14.27 -2.03 -15.20
C SER A 67 -13.23 -0.91 -14.96
N HIS A 68 -13.69 0.31 -14.68
CA HIS A 68 -12.82 1.44 -14.38
C HIS A 68 -12.24 1.32 -12.97
N THR A 69 -12.99 0.76 -12.03
CA THR A 69 -12.48 0.45 -10.69
C THR A 69 -11.30 -0.53 -10.76
N LEU A 70 -11.40 -1.60 -11.56
CA LEU A 70 -10.29 -2.54 -11.76
C LEU A 70 -9.10 -1.89 -12.48
N GLN A 71 -9.35 -1.03 -13.47
CA GLN A 71 -8.29 -0.25 -14.12
C GLN A 71 -7.59 0.70 -13.13
N LEU A 72 -8.35 1.37 -12.26
CA LEU A 72 -7.83 2.25 -11.22
C LEU A 72 -6.93 1.46 -10.27
N ILE A 73 -7.41 0.32 -9.74
CA ILE A 73 -6.61 -0.54 -8.85
C ILE A 73 -5.31 -0.99 -9.53
N SER A 74 -5.40 -1.45 -10.79
CA SER A 74 -4.21 -1.88 -11.54
C SER A 74 -3.20 -0.75 -11.75
N LEU A 75 -3.66 0.46 -12.09
CA LEU A 75 -2.80 1.63 -12.26
C LEU A 75 -2.10 2.00 -10.95
N VAL A 76 -2.84 2.00 -9.84
CA VAL A 76 -2.34 2.30 -8.51
C VAL A 76 -1.24 1.31 -8.10
N GLN A 77 -1.46 0.02 -8.34
CA GLN A 77 -0.48 -1.03 -8.05
C GLN A 77 0.79 -0.90 -8.90
N GLN A 78 0.64 -0.64 -10.20
CA GLN A 78 1.78 -0.45 -11.10
C GLN A 78 2.63 0.77 -10.68
N LEU A 79 1.97 1.88 -10.34
CA LEU A 79 2.64 3.08 -9.83
C LEU A 79 3.41 2.78 -8.53
N ALA A 80 2.76 2.13 -7.56
CA ALA A 80 3.40 1.72 -6.31
C ALA A 80 4.61 0.82 -6.57
N SER A 81 4.50 -0.15 -7.48
CA SER A 81 5.58 -1.06 -7.84
C SER A 81 6.81 -0.33 -8.41
N HIS A 82 6.60 0.66 -9.27
CA HIS A 82 7.70 1.50 -9.79
C HIS A 82 8.42 2.28 -8.68
N VAL A 83 7.67 2.87 -7.75
CA VAL A 83 8.24 3.59 -6.59
C VAL A 83 9.02 2.63 -5.69
N VAL A 84 8.47 1.45 -5.42
CA VAL A 84 9.11 0.40 -4.62
C VAL A 84 10.44 -0.03 -5.23
N LEU A 85 10.47 -0.36 -6.53
CA LEU A 85 11.69 -0.84 -7.18
C LEU A 85 12.79 0.22 -7.14
N ARG A 86 12.46 1.48 -7.46
CA ARG A 86 13.41 2.59 -7.34
C ARG A 86 13.96 2.71 -5.92
N THR A 87 13.10 2.60 -4.92
CA THR A 87 13.48 2.70 -3.50
C THR A 87 14.38 1.53 -3.07
N LYS A 88 14.05 0.29 -3.47
CA LYS A 88 14.87 -0.90 -3.22
C LYS A 88 16.25 -0.78 -3.83
N HIS A 89 16.38 -0.21 -5.03
CA HIS A 89 17.67 0.05 -5.66
C HIS A 89 18.52 1.02 -4.84
N SER A 90 17.92 2.06 -4.26
CA SER A 90 18.64 3.02 -3.41
C SER A 90 19.05 2.44 -2.05
N LEU A 91 18.22 1.58 -1.44
CA LEU A 91 18.46 1.06 -0.09
C LEU A 91 19.29 -0.24 -0.07
N ALA A 92 19.20 -1.06 -1.12
CA ALA A 92 19.97 -2.30 -1.32
C ALA A 92 20.06 -3.20 -0.07
N CYS A 93 18.92 -3.39 0.60
CA CYS A 93 18.83 -4.21 1.82
C CYS A 93 18.77 -5.71 1.48
N ARG A 94 19.55 -6.53 2.20
CA ARG A 94 19.59 -7.99 2.03
C ARG A 94 18.31 -8.63 2.58
N ARG A 95 17.90 -9.76 1.99
CA ARG A 95 16.72 -10.55 2.40
C ARG A 95 16.99 -11.40 3.65
N PRO A 96 15.95 -11.88 4.36
CA PRO A 96 16.11 -12.69 5.57
C PRO A 96 16.97 -13.96 5.40
N ASP A 97 16.80 -14.67 4.29
CA ASP A 97 17.54 -15.90 3.95
C ASP A 97 19.05 -15.70 3.80
N ILE A 98 19.49 -14.48 3.46
CA ILE A 98 20.91 -14.13 3.40
C ILE A 98 21.53 -14.02 4.80
N TYR A 99 20.75 -13.60 5.80
CA TYR A 99 21.22 -13.50 7.18
C TYR A 99 21.16 -14.84 7.92
N SER A 100 20.28 -15.77 7.50
CA SER A 100 20.20 -17.10 8.10
C SER A 100 19.57 -18.15 7.18
N ALA A 101 20.29 -19.25 6.94
CA ALA A 101 19.78 -20.42 6.23
C ALA A 101 18.58 -21.11 6.91
N GLN A 102 18.33 -20.83 8.19
CA GLN A 102 17.17 -21.36 8.93
C GLN A 102 15.85 -20.74 8.47
N ILE A 103 15.87 -19.62 7.72
CA ILE A 103 14.64 -19.00 7.26
C ILE A 103 13.89 -19.89 6.26
N GLN A 104 14.60 -20.55 5.33
CA GLN A 104 14.03 -21.46 4.33
C GLN A 104 12.72 -20.93 3.69
N PRO A 105 12.77 -19.86 2.88
CA PRO A 105 11.58 -19.28 2.27
C PRO A 105 10.78 -20.31 1.47
N ILE A 106 9.45 -20.21 1.50
CA ILE A 106 8.55 -21.16 0.80
C ILE A 106 8.15 -20.72 -0.61
N ILE A 107 8.63 -19.54 -1.03
CA ILE A 107 8.53 -19.04 -2.41
C ILE A 107 9.91 -18.51 -2.84
N PRO A 108 10.20 -18.43 -4.16
CA PRO A 108 11.45 -17.87 -4.63
C PRO A 108 11.66 -16.43 -4.13
N THR A 109 12.85 -16.15 -3.59
CA THR A 109 13.22 -14.80 -3.18
C THR A 109 13.53 -13.94 -4.41
N PRO A 110 12.86 -12.78 -4.60
CA PRO A 110 13.13 -11.92 -5.74
C PRO A 110 14.56 -11.34 -5.73
N GLY A 111 15.16 -11.14 -6.91
CA GLY A 111 16.53 -10.67 -7.10
C GLY A 111 16.81 -9.20 -6.75
N HIS A 112 15.87 -8.51 -6.10
CA HIS A 112 16.00 -7.13 -5.64
C HIS A 112 15.94 -7.03 -4.11
N GLY A 113 16.36 -5.88 -3.57
CA GLY A 113 16.43 -5.64 -2.13
C GLY A 113 15.11 -5.87 -1.39
N THR A 114 15.20 -6.07 -0.07
CA THR A 114 14.04 -6.42 0.77
C THR A 114 13.19 -5.19 1.16
N LEU A 115 13.80 -4.03 1.40
CA LEU A 115 13.12 -2.84 1.93
C LEU A 115 12.77 -1.83 0.82
N PRO A 116 11.54 -1.29 0.77
CA PRO A 116 10.32 -1.72 1.47
C PRO A 116 9.72 -3.00 0.88
N SER A 117 8.80 -3.64 1.60
CA SER A 117 7.99 -4.76 1.07
C SER A 117 7.07 -4.27 -0.04
N GLY A 118 7.20 -4.85 -1.25
CA GLY A 118 6.43 -4.43 -2.42
C GLY A 118 4.94 -4.71 -2.26
N HIS A 119 4.59 -5.95 -1.90
CA HIS A 119 3.22 -6.34 -1.59
C HIS A 119 2.58 -5.49 -0.49
N SER A 120 3.35 -5.10 0.53
CA SER A 120 2.83 -4.18 1.56
C SER A 120 2.52 -2.81 0.96
N THR A 121 3.47 -2.19 0.25
CA THR A 121 3.23 -0.88 -0.40
C THR A 121 2.05 -0.92 -1.35
N GLU A 122 2.01 -1.88 -2.26
CA GLU A 122 0.92 -2.03 -3.25
C GLU A 122 -0.44 -2.22 -2.56
N ALA A 123 -0.52 -3.11 -1.56
CA ALA A 123 -1.78 -3.40 -0.90
C ALA A 123 -2.29 -2.21 -0.06
N PHE A 124 -1.41 -1.49 0.65
CA PHE A 124 -1.80 -0.31 1.42
C PHE A 124 -2.15 0.88 0.51
N THR A 125 -1.48 1.06 -0.64
CA THR A 125 -1.92 2.08 -1.61
C THR A 125 -3.30 1.75 -2.16
N VAL A 126 -3.56 0.50 -2.53
CA VAL A 126 -4.88 0.07 -3.01
C VAL A 126 -5.94 0.22 -1.93
N ALA A 127 -5.70 -0.25 -0.71
CA ALA A 127 -6.68 -0.14 0.39
C ALA A 127 -7.04 1.32 0.69
N THR A 128 -6.07 2.23 0.66
CA THR A 128 -6.29 3.67 0.87
C THR A 128 -7.10 4.30 -0.26
N VAL A 129 -6.71 4.07 -1.53
CA VAL A 129 -7.40 4.66 -2.69
C VAL A 129 -8.79 4.05 -2.87
N PHE A 130 -8.90 2.72 -2.81
CA PHE A 130 -10.16 2.02 -3.00
C PHE A 130 -11.13 2.26 -1.84
N GLY A 131 -10.65 2.32 -0.60
CA GLY A 131 -11.48 2.68 0.55
C GLY A 131 -12.10 4.06 0.39
N ALA A 132 -11.31 5.06 -0.03
CA ALA A 132 -11.80 6.42 -0.27
C ALA A 132 -12.69 6.55 -1.51
N LEU A 133 -12.51 5.67 -2.52
CA LEU A 133 -13.39 5.65 -3.71
C LEU A 133 -14.84 5.38 -3.33
N LEU A 134 -15.04 4.56 -2.29
CA LEU A 134 -16.33 4.10 -1.82
C LEU A 134 -17.02 5.10 -0.88
N ASP A 135 -16.34 6.16 -0.46
CA ASP A 135 -16.94 7.24 0.32
C ASP A 135 -18.02 7.95 -0.51
N ASP A 136 -19.18 8.22 0.11
CA ASP A 136 -20.37 8.81 -0.52
C ASP A 136 -20.96 7.98 -1.68
N THR A 137 -20.79 6.66 -1.65
CA THR A 137 -21.37 5.72 -2.63
C THR A 137 -22.43 4.79 -2.01
N ILE A 138 -23.02 3.88 -2.80
CA ILE A 138 -23.92 2.83 -2.27
C ILE A 138 -23.23 1.92 -1.23
N MET A 139 -21.90 1.90 -1.21
CA MET A 139 -21.12 1.14 -0.23
C MET A 139 -20.88 1.91 1.08
N SER A 140 -21.26 3.19 1.17
CA SER A 140 -21.03 4.06 2.33
C SER A 140 -22.05 3.86 3.47
N PHE A 141 -22.47 2.63 3.72
CA PHE A 141 -23.41 2.30 4.80
C PHE A 141 -22.68 2.08 6.13
N GLN A 142 -23.33 2.46 7.24
CA GLN A 142 -22.75 2.33 8.57
C GLN A 142 -22.61 0.86 8.98
N GLN A 143 -21.39 0.47 9.34
CA GLN A 143 -21.05 -0.84 9.90
C GLN A 143 -19.77 -0.73 10.73
N SER A 144 -19.49 -1.75 11.56
CA SER A 144 -18.29 -1.82 12.38
C SER A 144 -17.67 -3.22 12.32
N PRO A 145 -16.42 -3.38 11.84
CA PRO A 145 -15.54 -2.34 11.27
C PRO A 145 -16.07 -1.76 9.94
N SER A 146 -15.60 -0.57 9.54
CA SER A 146 -15.94 0.02 8.23
C SER A 146 -15.31 -0.77 7.08
N ILE A 147 -15.79 -0.58 5.84
CA ILE A 147 -15.20 -1.21 4.65
C ILE A 147 -13.72 -0.82 4.50
N LYS A 148 -13.40 0.46 4.71
CA LYS A 148 -12.01 0.94 4.67
C LYS A 148 -11.13 0.19 5.67
N GLU A 149 -11.61 -0.02 6.90
CA GLU A 149 -10.88 -0.80 7.90
C GLU A 149 -10.68 -2.26 7.49
N LEU A 150 -11.69 -2.89 6.90
CA LEU A 150 -11.59 -4.26 6.38
C LEU A 150 -10.60 -4.36 5.21
N LEU A 151 -10.59 -3.39 4.28
CA LEU A 151 -9.62 -3.32 3.19
C LEU A 151 -8.19 -3.16 3.73
N LEU A 152 -8.00 -2.35 4.77
CA LEU A 152 -6.70 -2.21 5.44
C LEU A 152 -6.27 -3.51 6.15
N SER A 153 -7.22 -4.25 6.75
CA SER A 153 -6.92 -5.59 7.30
C SER A 153 -6.54 -6.62 6.23
N VAL A 154 -7.10 -6.52 5.02
CA VAL A 154 -6.65 -7.34 3.88
C VAL A 154 -5.22 -6.96 3.48
N ALA A 155 -4.91 -5.67 3.41
CA ALA A 155 -3.54 -5.21 3.11
C ALA A 155 -2.52 -5.66 4.16
N GLU A 156 -2.88 -5.60 5.44
CA GLU A 156 -2.10 -6.14 6.54
C GLU A 156 -1.83 -7.64 6.37
N ARG A 157 -2.87 -8.43 6.09
CA ARG A 157 -2.72 -9.88 5.89
C ARG A 157 -1.79 -10.22 4.73
N ILE A 158 -1.90 -9.50 3.61
CA ILE A 158 -1.00 -9.63 2.45
C ILE A 158 0.46 -9.34 2.86
N ALA A 159 0.69 -8.28 3.64
CA ALA A 159 2.01 -7.88 4.12
C ALA A 159 2.60 -8.92 5.10
N VAL A 160 1.83 -9.36 6.10
CA VAL A 160 2.24 -10.40 7.07
C VAL A 160 2.57 -11.72 6.37
N ASN A 161 1.80 -12.08 5.33
CA ASN A 161 2.07 -13.29 4.53
C ASN A 161 3.46 -13.28 3.89
N ARG A 162 4.08 -12.11 3.68
CA ARG A 162 5.47 -12.04 3.18
C ARG A 162 6.49 -12.40 4.25
N THR A 163 6.22 -12.08 5.52
CA THR A 163 7.02 -12.53 6.67
C THR A 163 6.85 -14.04 6.86
N VAL A 164 5.62 -14.56 6.79
CA VAL A 164 5.32 -16.00 6.82
C VAL A 164 6.06 -16.74 5.71
N ALA A 165 6.05 -16.19 4.50
CA ALA A 165 6.75 -16.76 3.36
C ALA A 165 8.28 -16.80 3.52
N GLY A 166 8.83 -16.07 4.51
CA GLY A 166 10.27 -15.97 4.77
C GLY A 166 11.01 -14.97 3.87
N VAL A 167 10.29 -14.13 3.12
CA VAL A 167 10.90 -13.25 2.09
C VAL A 167 11.08 -11.81 2.54
N HIS A 168 10.42 -11.39 3.63
CA HIS A 168 10.47 -10.03 4.17
C HIS A 168 10.61 -10.04 5.69
N PHE A 169 11.25 -9.00 6.22
CA PHE A 169 11.23 -8.68 7.65
C PHE A 169 9.98 -7.88 8.01
N PRO A 170 9.49 -7.91 9.27
CA PRO A 170 8.45 -7.00 9.74
C PRO A 170 8.69 -5.52 9.39
N ALA A 171 9.92 -5.02 9.56
CA ALA A 171 10.30 -3.65 9.19
C ALA A 171 10.09 -3.34 7.69
N ASP A 172 10.21 -4.33 6.81
CA ASP A 172 9.93 -4.15 5.39
C ASP A 172 8.45 -3.86 5.15
N SER A 173 7.58 -4.56 5.88
CA SER A 173 6.13 -4.37 5.84
C SER A 173 5.73 -3.04 6.46
N THR A 174 6.35 -2.62 7.57
CA THR A 174 6.14 -1.30 8.19
C THR A 174 6.49 -0.17 7.24
N ALA A 175 7.70 -0.20 6.65
CA ALA A 175 8.11 0.78 5.65
C ALA A 175 7.19 0.75 4.42
N GLY A 176 6.74 -0.45 4.04
CA GLY A 176 5.84 -0.65 2.92
C GLY A 176 4.47 -0.02 3.15
N ALA A 177 3.87 -0.22 4.32
CA ALA A 177 2.57 0.32 4.70
C ALA A 177 2.60 1.84 4.83
N ALA A 178 3.67 2.39 5.42
CA ALA A 178 3.91 3.83 5.49
C ALA A 178 3.98 4.45 4.09
N LEU A 179 4.88 3.94 3.24
CA LEU A 179 5.02 4.42 1.87
C LEU A 179 3.72 4.24 1.07
N GLY A 180 3.06 3.09 1.22
CA GLY A 180 1.85 2.75 0.48
C GLY A 180 0.70 3.69 0.80
N THR A 181 0.49 3.98 2.08
CA THR A 181 -0.53 4.93 2.55
C THR A 181 -0.24 6.35 2.08
N THR A 182 1.02 6.82 2.17
CA THR A 182 1.41 8.14 1.66
C THR A 182 1.18 8.27 0.14
N LEU A 183 1.52 7.24 -0.64
CA LEU A 183 1.21 7.21 -2.07
C LEU A 183 -0.31 7.24 -2.33
N GLY A 184 -1.10 6.58 -1.47
CA GLY A 184 -2.55 6.63 -1.53
C GLY A 184 -3.07 8.06 -1.34
N HIS A 185 -2.60 8.77 -0.30
CA HIS A 185 -2.97 10.17 -0.07
C HIS A 185 -2.53 11.09 -1.20
N TYR A 186 -1.34 10.88 -1.76
CA TYR A 186 -0.88 11.60 -2.96
C TYR A 186 -1.86 11.42 -4.14
N LEU A 187 -2.26 10.18 -4.42
CA LEU A 187 -3.20 9.88 -5.50
C LEU A 187 -4.59 10.45 -5.23
N LEU A 188 -5.07 10.43 -3.99
CA LEU A 188 -6.34 11.07 -3.61
C LEU A 188 -6.29 12.59 -3.79
N GLN A 189 -5.15 13.24 -3.49
CA GLN A 189 -4.97 14.66 -3.76
C GLN A 189 -4.98 14.95 -5.26
N LEU A 190 -4.36 14.10 -6.10
CA LEU A 190 -4.47 14.20 -7.56
C LEU A 190 -5.91 14.00 -8.05
N ALA A 191 -6.64 13.05 -7.46
CA ALA A 191 -8.04 12.79 -7.81
C ALA A 191 -8.95 13.98 -7.47
N SER A 192 -8.61 14.80 -6.47
CA SER A 192 -9.37 16.02 -6.12
C SER A 192 -9.41 17.03 -7.27
N GLY A 193 -8.39 17.07 -8.13
CA GLY A 193 -8.24 18.04 -9.21
C GLY A 193 -7.74 19.40 -8.76
N GLU A 194 -7.41 19.55 -7.48
CA GLU A 194 -6.94 20.80 -6.88
C GLU A 194 -5.55 20.59 -6.25
N SER A 195 -4.76 21.65 -6.19
CA SER A 195 -3.51 21.63 -5.43
C SER A 195 -3.81 21.59 -3.93
N GLY A 196 -3.03 20.82 -3.19
CA GLY A 196 -3.18 20.69 -1.75
C GLY A 196 -1.99 20.00 -1.11
N ASP A 197 -1.93 20.09 0.20
CA ASP A 197 -0.87 19.48 0.99
C ASP A 197 -1.32 18.10 1.51
N ILE A 198 -0.39 17.15 1.47
CA ILE A 198 -0.53 15.88 2.18
C ILE A 198 0.55 15.76 3.27
N ASP A 199 0.37 14.84 4.19
CA ASP A 199 1.40 14.52 5.18
C ASP A 199 2.63 13.90 4.51
N ALA A 200 3.80 14.47 4.81
CA ALA A 200 5.08 13.89 4.44
C ALA A 200 5.58 12.98 5.56
N VAL A 201 5.95 11.75 5.21
CA VAL A 201 6.20 10.67 6.19
C VAL A 201 7.66 10.24 6.20
N GLU A 202 8.20 9.97 7.38
CA GLU A 202 9.53 9.39 7.56
C GLU A 202 9.41 8.00 8.18
N PHE A 203 10.03 7.01 7.54
CA PHE A 203 10.31 5.71 8.11
C PHE A 203 11.73 5.69 8.70
N ILE A 204 11.80 5.47 10.01
CA ILE A 204 13.04 5.43 10.79
C ILE A 204 13.40 3.96 11.00
N GLY A 205 14.28 3.43 10.13
CA GLY A 205 14.56 2.00 10.07
C GLY A 205 15.10 1.39 11.37
N ASN A 206 15.84 2.17 12.16
CA ASN A 206 16.37 1.69 13.44
C ASN A 206 15.32 1.63 14.56
N ASN A 207 14.18 2.30 14.39
CA ASN A 207 13.06 2.25 15.33
C ASN A 207 12.09 1.11 15.03
N ALA A 208 12.15 0.53 13.82
CA ALA A 208 11.30 -0.56 13.39
C ALA A 208 11.76 -1.92 13.95
N THR A 209 11.74 -2.05 15.28
CA THR A 209 12.22 -3.24 16.01
C THR A 209 11.11 -4.23 16.38
N GLY A 210 9.85 -3.79 16.37
CA GLY A 210 8.68 -4.61 16.65
C GLY A 210 8.23 -5.48 15.46
N ASP A 211 7.23 -6.33 15.72
CA ASP A 211 6.48 -6.98 14.65
C ASP A 211 5.63 -5.96 13.89
N PHE A 212 5.16 -6.33 12.70
CA PHE A 212 4.34 -5.49 11.85
C PHE A 212 2.86 -5.58 12.24
N ASP A 213 2.23 -4.42 12.39
CA ASP A 213 0.78 -4.24 12.54
C ASP A 213 0.37 -2.99 11.76
N LYS A 214 -0.85 -2.98 11.20
CA LYS A 214 -1.32 -1.87 10.35
C LYS A 214 -1.46 -0.54 11.08
N SER A 215 -1.50 -0.50 12.42
CA SER A 215 -1.59 0.73 13.22
C SER A 215 -0.45 1.72 12.94
N VAL A 216 0.68 1.27 12.39
CA VAL A 216 1.80 2.13 11.98
C VAL A 216 1.39 3.21 10.96
N ILE A 217 0.26 3.06 10.25
CA ILE A 217 -0.24 4.07 9.32
C ILE A 217 -0.89 5.27 10.02
N ALA A 218 -1.21 5.16 11.32
CA ALA A 218 -1.75 6.27 12.11
C ALA A 218 -0.70 7.36 12.38
N LEU A 219 0.57 7.08 12.07
CA LEU A 219 1.76 7.90 12.33
C LEU A 219 2.00 8.07 13.84
N GLY A 220 3.25 7.87 14.24
CA GLY A 220 3.69 8.11 15.60
C GLY A 220 3.89 9.59 15.89
N ASP A 221 3.78 9.95 17.16
CA ASP A 221 4.01 11.31 17.68
C ASP A 221 5.40 11.47 18.30
N GLY A 222 6.19 10.39 18.39
CA GLY A 222 7.48 10.36 19.10
C GLY A 222 8.68 9.91 18.26
N ASP A 223 9.87 10.35 18.68
CA ASP A 223 11.15 9.99 18.04
C ASP A 223 11.49 8.50 18.09
N SER A 224 10.79 7.71 18.92
CA SER A 224 10.96 6.25 19.01
C SER A 224 10.07 5.48 18.03
N ASP A 225 9.11 6.13 17.40
CA ASP A 225 8.19 5.46 16.48
C ASP A 225 8.90 5.14 15.16
N PRO A 226 8.56 4.01 14.51
CA PRO A 226 9.17 3.62 13.24
C PRO A 226 8.67 4.46 12.07
N VAL A 227 7.52 5.12 12.22
CA VAL A 227 6.86 5.90 11.17
C VAL A 227 6.32 7.18 11.80
N VAL A 228 6.76 8.34 11.31
CA VAL A 228 6.35 9.65 11.85
C VAL A 228 6.00 10.62 10.72
N LYS A 229 5.16 11.61 11.02
CA LYS A 229 4.99 12.79 10.17
C LYS A 229 6.17 13.73 10.40
N TRP A 230 6.96 14.02 9.36
CA TRP A 230 8.06 14.99 9.46
C TRP A 230 7.73 16.36 8.86
N GLY A 231 6.62 16.45 8.11
CA GLY A 231 6.18 17.70 7.49
C GLY A 231 4.95 17.51 6.61
N THR A 232 4.76 18.43 5.67
CA THR A 232 3.79 18.34 4.58
C THR A 232 4.49 18.35 3.23
N SER A 233 3.82 17.82 2.21
CA SER A 233 4.27 17.82 0.83
C SER A 233 3.17 18.38 -0.05
N GLU A 234 3.48 19.46 -0.76
CA GLU A 234 2.58 20.03 -1.76
C GLU A 234 2.43 19.04 -2.93
N VAL A 235 1.18 18.80 -3.30
CA VAL A 235 0.80 18.03 -4.49
C VAL A 235 0.09 18.97 -5.43
N HIS A 236 0.69 19.20 -6.59
CA HIS A 236 0.06 19.96 -7.66
C HIS A 236 -1.02 19.12 -8.32
N GLY A 237 -2.27 19.53 -8.17
CA GLY A 237 -3.42 18.93 -8.83
C GLY A 237 -3.90 19.80 -9.98
N GLU A 238 -4.29 19.17 -11.09
CA GLU A 238 -4.92 19.86 -12.22
C GLU A 238 -6.33 19.28 -12.45
N PRO A 239 -7.36 20.09 -12.71
CA PRO A 239 -8.73 19.60 -12.86
C PRO A 239 -8.92 18.56 -13.97
N ASP A 240 -8.12 18.65 -15.04
CA ASP A 240 -8.22 17.82 -16.24
C ASP A 240 -7.20 16.66 -16.27
N ASN A 241 -6.57 16.33 -15.14
CA ASN A 241 -5.58 15.26 -15.11
C ASN A 241 -6.22 13.87 -15.34
N LEU A 242 -5.48 12.99 -16.03
CA LEU A 242 -5.99 11.68 -16.44
C LEU A 242 -6.35 10.77 -15.26
N PHE A 243 -5.64 10.88 -14.13
CA PHE A 243 -5.93 10.10 -12.94
C PHE A 243 -7.30 10.47 -12.36
N ARG A 244 -7.62 11.77 -12.29
CA ARG A 244 -8.93 12.27 -11.88
C ARG A 244 -10.04 11.81 -12.82
N TRP A 245 -9.82 11.82 -14.14
CA TRP A 245 -10.80 11.27 -15.08
C TRP A 245 -11.11 9.81 -14.77
N LEU A 246 -10.09 8.98 -14.56
CA LEU A 246 -10.27 7.55 -14.24
C LEU A 246 -10.94 7.37 -12.87
N TRP A 247 -10.55 8.16 -11.88
CA TRP A 247 -11.19 8.19 -10.56
C TRP A 247 -12.69 8.48 -10.65
N LEU A 248 -13.10 9.52 -11.40
CA LEU A 248 -14.51 9.87 -11.56
C LEU A 248 -15.29 8.78 -12.30
N LYS A 249 -14.67 8.13 -13.31
CA LYS A 249 -15.28 6.98 -13.98
C LYS A 249 -15.47 5.80 -13.04
N ALA A 250 -14.45 5.47 -12.25
CA ALA A 250 -14.53 4.42 -11.25
C ALA A 250 -15.60 4.75 -10.20
N LYS A 251 -15.65 5.99 -9.68
CA LYS A 251 -16.63 6.42 -8.67
C LYS A 251 -18.07 6.29 -9.18
N SER A 252 -18.32 6.66 -10.44
CA SER A 252 -19.65 6.53 -11.06
C SER A 252 -20.17 5.09 -11.17
N GLU A 253 -19.28 4.08 -11.11
CA GLU A 253 -19.69 2.66 -11.09
C GLU A 253 -20.34 2.26 -9.75
N TRP A 254 -20.20 3.09 -8.71
CA TRP A 254 -20.70 2.85 -7.34
C TRP A 254 -21.82 3.81 -6.91
N GLU A 255 -22.25 4.73 -7.79
CA GLU A 255 -23.36 5.65 -7.50
C GLU A 255 -24.71 4.97 -7.76
N GLU A 256 -25.77 5.38 -7.05
CA GLU A 256 -27.12 4.92 -7.38
C GLU A 256 -27.48 5.37 -8.79
N ALA A 257 -28.04 4.46 -9.59
CA ALA A 257 -28.63 4.84 -10.87
C ALA A 257 -29.71 5.92 -10.61
N PRO A 258 -29.75 7.01 -11.40
CA PRO A 258 -30.80 8.01 -11.24
C PRO A 258 -32.16 7.33 -11.26
N ALA A 259 -32.99 7.57 -10.24
CA ALA A 259 -34.34 7.03 -10.19
C ALA A 259 -35.02 7.33 -11.53
N ALA A 260 -35.43 6.29 -12.26
CA ALA A 260 -36.12 6.45 -13.53
C ALA A 260 -37.34 7.35 -13.26
N GLY A 261 -37.29 8.58 -13.78
CA GLY A 261 -38.31 9.59 -13.54
C GLY A 261 -39.67 9.00 -13.90
N GLY A 262 -40.48 8.73 -12.88
CA GLY A 262 -41.87 8.35 -13.04
C GLY A 262 -42.62 9.53 -13.66
N ASN A 263 -42.70 9.55 -14.99
CA ASN A 263 -43.71 10.32 -15.68
C ASN A 263 -45.04 9.64 -15.35
N ASN A 264 -45.70 10.14 -14.30
CA ASN A 264 -47.12 9.90 -14.10
C ASN A 264 -47.85 10.55 -15.28
N GLY A 265 -48.30 9.71 -16.21
CA GLY A 265 -49.32 10.07 -17.21
C GLY A 265 -50.70 10.20 -16.59
#